data_AF-A0A528HDX5-F1
#
_entry.id   AF-A0A528HDX5-F1
#
_cell.length_a   1.000
_cell.length_b   1.000
_cell.length_c   1.000
_cell.angle_alpha   90.00
_cell.angle_beta   90.00
_cell.angle_gamma   90.00
#
_symmetry.space_group_name_H-M   'P 1'
#
loop_
_entity.id
_entity.type
_entity.pdbx_description
1 polymer ?
#
loop_
_entity_poly.entity_id
_entity_poly.type
_entity_poly.pdbx_seq_one_letter_code
_entity_poly.pdbx_strand_id
1 'polypeptide(L)' 'MPHVFRPLAIPATAGIGLRSPHIGEMLTRRPSAGWLEVHAENYMGDGAGVEALERLREIYPLSVHGVGLSLGSARGVDHD' A
#
# COMPACT_ATOMS: atom_id res chain seq x y z
N MET A 1 -4.20 -7.17 -19.28
CA MET A 1 -5.65 -7.03 -18.99
C MET A 1 -5.78 -6.04 -17.84
N PRO A 2 -6.78 -5.15 -17.80
CA PRO A 2 -6.95 -4.30 -16.63
C PRO A 2 -7.33 -5.20 -15.44
N HIS A 3 -6.50 -5.21 -14.41
CA HIS A 3 -6.82 -5.90 -13.18
C HIS A 3 -7.92 -5.09 -12.47
N VAL A 4 -9.15 -5.60 -12.50
CA VAL A 4 -10.26 -5.02 -11.73
C VAL A 4 -10.21 -5.62 -10.34
N PHE A 5 -9.75 -4.81 -9.39
CA PHE A 5 -9.59 -5.25 -8.02
C PHE A 5 -10.79 -4.81 -7.17
N ARG A 6 -11.32 -5.73 -6.37
CA ARG A 6 -12.39 -5.40 -5.42
C ARG A 6 -11.77 -4.77 -4.17
N PRO A 7 -12.13 -3.52 -3.80
CA PRO A 7 -11.60 -2.91 -2.59
C PRO A 7 -12.16 -3.61 -1.35
N LEU A 8 -11.27 -3.94 -0.41
CA LEU A 8 -11.63 -4.37 0.93
C LEU A 8 -11.82 -3.12 1.80
N ALA A 9 -12.91 -3.06 2.56
CA ALA A 9 -13.14 -1.96 3.49
C ALA A 9 -12.11 -2.01 4.63
N ILE A 10 -11.57 -0.84 5.00
CA ILE A 10 -10.66 -0.74 6.15
C ILE A 10 -11.49 -0.85 7.44
N PRO A 11 -11.25 -1.86 8.30
CA PRO A 11 -11.99 -2.01 9.55
C PRO A 11 -11.55 -0.97 10.58
N ALA A 12 -12.42 -0.68 11.55
CA ALA A 12 -12.10 0.16 12.72
C ALA A 12 -11.23 -0.59 13.75
N THR A 13 -10.07 -1.07 13.31
CA THR A 13 -9.07 -1.77 14.12
C THR A 13 -7.67 -1.25 13.81
N ALA A 14 -6.69 -1.60 14.64
CA ALA A 14 -5.31 -1.22 14.42
C ALA A 14 -4.74 -1.87 13.15
N GLY A 15 -4.04 -1.07 12.34
CA GLY A 15 -3.25 -1.51 11.21
C GLY A 15 -1.75 -1.47 11.50
N ILE A 16 -0.95 -1.97 10.55
CA ILE A 16 0.51 -1.94 10.62
C ILE A 16 1.10 -1.38 9.33
N GLY A 17 2.25 -0.71 9.44
CA GLY A 17 3.02 -0.30 8.27
C GLY A 17 3.77 -1.49 7.65
N LEU A 18 3.56 -1.75 6.36
CA LEU A 18 4.28 -2.78 5.63
C LEU A 18 5.67 -2.24 5.21
N ARG A 19 6.72 -2.98 5.58
CA ARG A 19 8.11 -2.70 5.17
C ARG A 19 8.64 -3.85 4.33
N SER A 20 9.50 -3.56 3.36
CA SER A 20 10.00 -4.53 2.38
C SER A 20 10.53 -5.84 2.98
N PRO A 21 11.29 -5.85 4.10
CA PRO A 21 11.76 -7.09 4.71
C PRO A 21 10.65 -8.04 5.17
N HIS A 22 9.44 -7.54 5.45
CA HIS A 22 8.33 -8.33 5.97
C HIS A 22 7.36 -8.80 4.88
N ILE A 23 7.53 -8.41 3.62
CA ILE A 23 6.62 -8.79 2.52
C ILE A 23 6.49 -10.31 2.40
N GLY A 24 7.61 -11.03 2.40
CA GLY A 24 7.60 -12.49 2.30
C GLY A 24 6.86 -13.16 3.45
N GLU A 25 7.05 -12.65 4.67
CA GLU A 25 6.34 -13.13 5.87
C GLU A 25 4.83 -12.90 5.77
N MET A 26 4.42 -11.71 5.34
CA MET A 26 3.02 -11.32 5.19
C MET A 26 2.29 -12.17 4.15
N LEU A 27 2.98 -12.54 3.05
CA LEU A 27 2.44 -13.41 2.01
C LEU A 27 2.32 -14.88 2.46
N THR A 28 3.31 -15.37 3.19
CA THR A 28 3.44 -16.80 3.52
C THR A 28 2.74 -17.17 4.81
N ARG A 29 3.02 -16.46 5.91
CA ARG A 29 2.49 -16.77 7.25
C ARG A 29 1.16 -16.10 7.54
N ARG A 30 0.89 -15.00 6.85
CA ARG A 30 -0.34 -14.21 6.97
C ARG A 30 -0.71 -13.88 8.43
N PRO A 31 0.18 -13.22 9.19
CA PRO A 31 -0.09 -12.88 10.58
C PRO A 31 -1.32 -11.96 10.69
N SER A 32 -1.98 -11.97 11.86
CA SER A 32 -3.14 -11.11 12.09
C SER A 32 -2.74 -9.63 12.03
N ALA A 33 -3.39 -8.89 11.12
CA ALA A 33 -3.32 -7.43 11.01
C ALA A 33 -4.68 -6.93 10.52
N GLY A 34 -5.18 -5.81 11.08
CA GLY A 34 -6.46 -5.24 10.67
C GLY A 34 -6.44 -4.71 9.23
N TRP A 35 -5.34 -4.07 8.86
CA TRP A 35 -5.05 -3.53 7.53
C TRP A 35 -3.56 -3.20 7.43
N LEU A 36 -3.07 -3.00 6.20
CA LEU A 36 -1.68 -2.62 5.94
C LEU A 36 -1.59 -1.21 5.39
N GLU A 37 -0.68 -0.42 5.94
CA GLU A 37 -0.27 0.86 5.37
C GLU A 37 0.93 0.66 4.44
N VAL A 38 0.92 1.33 3.29
CA VAL A 38 2.04 1.40 2.37
C VAL A 38 2.32 2.83 1.95
N HIS A 39 3.58 3.14 1.64
CA HIS A 39 3.93 4.37 0.95
C HIS A 39 3.79 4.19 -0.55
N ALA A 40 3.05 5.06 -1.23
CA ALA A 40 2.80 4.95 -2.68
C ALA A 40 4.13 4.88 -3.46
N GLU A 41 5.10 5.70 -3.07
CA GLU A 41 6.39 5.89 -3.72
C GLU A 41 7.26 4.63 -3.76
N ASN A 42 7.07 3.70 -2.81
CA ASN A 42 7.80 2.42 -2.81
C ASN A 42 7.29 1.45 -3.89
N TYR A 43 6.16 1.74 -4.51
CA TYR A 43 5.46 0.87 -5.46
C TYR A 43 5.10 1.62 -6.76
N MET A 44 5.66 2.82 -6.98
CA MET A 44 5.57 3.52 -8.26
C MET A 44 6.56 2.88 -9.24
N GLY A 45 6.04 2.20 -10.27
CA GLY A 45 6.82 1.47 -11.27
C GLY A 45 6.31 0.05 -11.45
N ASP A 46 7.12 -0.80 -12.05
CA ASP A 46 6.84 -2.24 -12.20
C ASP A 46 7.82 -3.07 -11.37
N GLY A 47 7.44 -4.31 -11.05
CA GLY A 47 8.35 -5.32 -10.50
C GLY A 47 7.82 -6.06 -9.27
N ALA A 48 8.71 -6.85 -8.66
CA ALA A 48 8.35 -7.81 -7.61
C ALA A 48 7.64 -7.18 -6.38
N GLY A 49 7.94 -5.91 -6.07
CA GLY A 49 7.25 -5.19 -4.99
C GLY A 49 5.78 -4.95 -5.31
N VAL A 50 5.48 -4.52 -6.54
CA VAL A 50 4.12 -4.27 -7.02
C VAL A 50 3.34 -5.57 -7.11
N GLU A 51 3.93 -6.62 -7.70
CA GLU A 51 3.31 -7.95 -7.77
C GLU A 51 2.99 -8.51 -6.37
N ALA A 52 3.87 -8.29 -5.39
CA ALA A 52 3.63 -8.69 -4.02
C ALA A 52 2.49 -7.88 -3.37
N LEU A 53 2.43 -6.57 -3.63
CA LEU A 53 1.36 -5.71 -3.12
C LEU A 53 0.00 -6.08 -3.72
N GLU A 54 -0.03 -6.42 -5.01
CA GLU A 54 -1.23 -6.92 -5.69
C GLU A 54 -1.73 -8.25 -5.12
N ARG A 55 -0.85 -9.10 -4.60
CA ARG A 55 -1.26 -10.30 -3.87
C ARG A 55 -1.71 -9.98 -2.45
N LEU A 56 -1.03 -9.06 -1.77
CA LEU A 56 -1.35 -8.69 -0.38
C LEU A 56 -2.71 -7.99 -0.26
N ARG A 57 -3.09 -7.16 -1.24
CA ARG A 57 -4.39 -6.46 -1.24
C ARG A 57 -5.60 -7.40 -1.27
N GLU A 58 -5.41 -8.64 -1.75
CA GLU A 58 -6.47 -9.65 -1.80
C GLU A 58 -6.71 -10.27 -0.43
N ILE A 59 -5.73 -10.12 0.48
CA ILE A 59 -5.71 -10.71 1.82
C ILE A 59 -5.99 -9.64 2.88
N TYR A 60 -5.39 -8.45 2.74
CA TYR A 60 -5.50 -7.35 3.69
C TYR A 60 -6.06 -6.09 3.01
N PRO A 61 -6.99 -5.36 3.67
CA PRO A 61 -7.28 -3.99 3.28
C PRO A 61 -6.00 -3.16 3.28
N LEU A 62 -5.85 -2.30 2.28
CA LEU A 62 -4.68 -1.42 2.13
C LEU A 62 -5.07 0.04 2.35
N SER A 63 -4.26 0.75 3.13
CA SER A 63 -4.21 2.21 3.18
C SER A 63 -2.96 2.68 2.44
N VAL A 64 -3.10 3.68 1.57
CA VAL A 64 -1.97 4.24 0.81
C VAL A 64 -1.66 5.62 1.37
N HIS A 65 -0.43 5.80 1.84
CA HIS A 65 0.07 7.05 2.39
C HIS A 65 1.12 7.65 1.46
N GLY A 66 0.85 8.82 0.87
CA GLY A 66 1.84 9.53 0.04
C GLY A 66 2.76 10.40 0.91
N VAL A 67 4.07 10.30 0.72
CA VAL A 67 5.08 11.12 1.43
C VAL A 67 5.80 12.13 0.52
N GLY A 68 5.70 11.98 -0.80
CA GLY A 68 6.42 12.80 -1.78
C GLY A 68 5.65 14.00 -2.32
N LEU A 69 4.37 14.18 -1.95
CA LEU A 69 3.48 15.16 -2.59
C LEU A 69 3.80 16.63 -2.27
N SER A 70 4.51 16.91 -1.18
CA SER A 70 4.88 18.28 -0.79
C SER A 70 3.68 19.26 -0.77
N LEU A 71 2.53 18.84 -0.23
CA LEU A 71 1.29 19.64 -0.25
C LEU A 71 1.42 21.03 0.41
N GLY A 72 2.38 21.20 1.31
CA GLY A 72 2.71 22.48 1.96
C GLY A 72 3.81 23.29 1.24
N SER A 73 4.12 22.97 -0.01
CA SER A 73 5.15 23.66 -0.80
C SER A 73 4.88 25.17 -0.88
N ALA A 74 5.93 25.99 -0.73
CA ALA A 74 5.86 27.45 -0.90
C ALA A 74 5.44 27.87 -2.32
N ARG A 75 5.56 26.97 -3.31
CA ARG A 75 5.12 27.20 -4.69
C ARG A 75 3.65 26.83 -4.92
N GLY A 76 2.95 26.33 -3.91
CA GLY A 76 1.60 25.80 -4.04
C GLY A 76 1.57 24.38 -4.64
N VAL A 77 0.36 23.91 -4.95
CA VAL A 77 0.12 22.63 -5.65
C VAL A 77 0.35 22.83 -7.14
N ASP A 78 1.04 21.87 -7.77
CA ASP A 78 1.19 21.83 -9.23
C ASP A 78 -0.13 21.39 -9.89
N HIS A 79 -0.54 22.08 -10.95
CA HIS A 79 -1.82 21.89 -11.64
C HIS A 79 -1.69 21.32 -13.06
N ASP A 80 -0.45 21.10 -13.53
CA ASP A 80 -0.15 20.56 -14.86
C ASP A 80 -0.28 19.02 -14.94
#